data_AF-A0A1W6CPX8-F1
#
_entry.id   AF-A0A1W6CPX8-F1
#
_cell.length_a   1.000
_cell.length_b   1.000
_cell.length_c   1.000
_cell.angle_alpha   90.00
_cell.angle_beta   90.00
_cell.angle_gamma   90.00
#
_symmetry.space_group_name_H-M   'P 1'
#
loop_
_entity.id
_entity.type
_entity.pdbx_description
1 polymer ?
#
loop_
_entity_poly.entity_id
_entity_poly.type
_entity_poly.pdbx_seq_one_letter_code
_entity_poly.pdbx_strand_id
1 'polypeptide(L)'
;MHAIRTTAFVLLVAFLGGCSMGEAFVDRREMEKSVKKQKLPGHDGNLTVCYGNDTPKAERERLAAEACEVYGLKAMLVRELKWQCRLTVPHLANYYCYDPDMRMANGALVDPFSNSQVKAWERERRPKEPSAEE
;
A
#
# COMPACT_ATOMS: atom_id res chain seq x y z
N MET A 1 -22.87 5.37 49.34
CA MET A 1 -22.96 4.38 48.24
C MET A 1 -23.03 5.03 46.84
N HIS A 2 -22.39 6.18 46.61
CA HIS A 2 -22.41 6.85 45.29
C HIS A 2 -21.03 6.93 44.61
N ALA A 3 -19.93 6.86 45.37
CA ALA A 3 -18.57 6.86 44.81
C ALA A 3 -18.22 5.59 44.01
N ILE A 4 -18.76 4.43 44.38
CA ILE A 4 -18.46 3.15 43.68
C ILE A 4 -19.12 3.13 42.28
N ARG A 5 -20.27 3.80 42.13
CA ARG A 5 -20.99 3.91 40.85
C ARG A 5 -20.27 4.83 39.85
N THR A 6 -19.63 5.90 40.31
CA THR A 6 -18.90 6.83 39.44
C THR A 6 -17.58 6.23 38.95
N THR A 7 -16.85 5.49 39.79
CA THR A 7 -15.58 4.84 39.39
C THR A 7 -15.79 3.76 38.34
N ALA A 8 -16.87 2.97 38.44
CA ALA A 8 -17.22 1.96 37.45
C ALA A 8 -17.55 2.57 36.09
N PHE A 9 -18.20 3.74 36.06
CA PHE A 9 -18.52 4.44 34.81
C PHE A 9 -17.29 5.03 34.13
N VAL A 10 -16.35 5.59 34.89
CA VAL A 10 -15.09 6.14 34.34
C VAL A 10 -14.20 5.04 33.76
N LEU A 11 -14.13 3.88 34.41
CA LEU A 11 -13.39 2.73 33.88
C LEU A 11 -14.04 2.18 32.60
N LEU A 12 -15.38 2.12 32.53
CA LEU A 12 -16.08 1.68 31.33
C LEU A 12 -15.85 2.63 30.15
N VAL A 13 -15.83 3.94 30.39
CA VAL A 13 -15.52 4.95 29.36
C VAL A 13 -14.04 4.90 28.94
N ALA A 14 -13.11 4.63 29.86
CA ALA A 14 -11.70 4.44 29.52
C ALA A 14 -11.45 3.17 28.68
N PHE A 15 -12.16 2.08 28.97
CA PHE A 15 -12.10 0.85 28.16
C PHE A 15 -12.77 1.00 26.78
N LEU A 16 -13.84 1.80 26.67
CA LEU A 16 -14.48 2.09 25.38
C LEU A 16 -13.73 3.16 24.57
N GLY A 17 -12.98 4.06 25.23
CA GLY A 17 -12.16 5.08 24.60
C GLY A 17 -10.78 4.58 24.14
N GLY A 18 -10.25 3.51 24.74
CA GLY A 18 -8.96 2.92 24.38
C GLY A 18 -8.95 2.11 23.07
N CYS A 19 -10.13 1.72 22.55
CA CYS A 19 -10.26 0.91 21.34
C CYS A 19 -10.86 1.66 20.14
N SER A 20 -11.00 2.99 20.20
CA SER A 20 -11.54 3.79 19.08
C SER A 20 -10.52 4.67 18.37
N MET A 21 -9.24 4.59 18.76
CA MET A 21 -8.18 5.16 17.92
C MET A 21 -8.10 4.30 16.66
N GLY A 22 -8.38 4.91 15.50
CA GLY A 22 -8.58 4.17 14.26
C GLY A 22 -7.37 3.26 13.98
N GLU A 23 -7.64 1.97 13.81
CA GLU A 23 -6.63 1.01 13.37
C GLU A 23 -6.08 1.45 12.01
N ALA A 24 -4.80 1.19 11.78
CA ALA A 24 -4.20 1.45 10.48
C ALA A 24 -4.89 0.60 9.41
N PHE A 25 -5.08 1.17 8.22
CA PHE A 25 -5.76 0.46 7.14
C PHE A 25 -5.26 0.91 5.76
N VAL A 26 -5.48 0.05 4.77
CA VAL A 26 -5.24 0.35 3.35
C VAL A 26 -6.41 1.16 2.79
N ASP A 27 -6.18 2.39 2.35
CA ASP A 27 -7.23 3.22 1.76
C ASP A 27 -7.54 2.76 0.33
N ARG A 28 -8.74 2.22 0.13
CA ARG A 28 -9.18 1.64 -1.15
C ARG A 28 -10.02 2.59 -2.00
N ARG A 29 -10.18 3.85 -1.60
CA ARG A 29 -11.05 4.82 -2.29
C ARG A 29 -10.67 5.03 -3.76
N GLU A 30 -9.38 5.06 -4.08
CA GLU A 30 -8.92 5.18 -5.47
C GLU A 30 -8.94 3.85 -6.24
N MET A 31 -9.14 2.71 -5.56
CA MET A 31 -9.26 1.38 -6.19
C MET A 31 -10.66 1.14 -6.78
N GLU A 32 -11.70 1.85 -6.29
CA GLU A 32 -13.09 1.71 -6.77
C GLU A 32 -13.32 2.27 -8.18
N LYS A 33 -12.46 3.13 -8.73
CA LYS A 33 -12.64 3.68 -10.09
C LYS A 33 -12.47 2.66 -11.22
N SER A 34 -12.10 1.41 -10.90
CA SER A 34 -11.79 0.34 -11.87
C SER A 34 -12.84 -0.78 -11.93
N VAL A 35 -14.14 -0.49 -11.75
CA VAL A 35 -15.21 -1.52 -11.76
C VAL A 35 -15.30 -2.30 -13.08
N LYS A 36 -14.73 -1.81 -14.19
CA LYS A 36 -14.78 -2.53 -15.48
C LYS A 36 -13.48 -3.12 -15.99
N LYS A 37 -12.30 -2.64 -15.59
CA LYS A 37 -11.01 -3.11 -16.15
C LYS A 37 -9.83 -2.76 -15.25
N GLN A 38 -9.58 -3.58 -14.22
CA GLN A 38 -8.26 -4.06 -13.78
C GLN A 38 -8.29 -4.42 -12.30
N LYS A 39 -8.03 -5.71 -12.04
CA LYS A 39 -7.72 -6.30 -10.75
C LYS A 39 -6.27 -5.98 -10.40
N LEU A 40 -5.94 -4.72 -10.11
CA LEU A 40 -4.57 -4.30 -9.80
C LEU A 40 -4.58 -3.31 -8.62
N PRO A 41 -3.50 -3.24 -7.81
CA PRO A 41 -3.40 -2.30 -6.71
C PRO A 41 -3.30 -0.87 -7.25
N GLY A 42 -4.32 -0.04 -6.99
CA GLY A 42 -4.40 1.31 -7.58
C GLY A 42 -4.53 1.32 -9.11
N HIS A 43 -4.62 2.51 -9.70
CA HIS A 43 -4.59 2.68 -11.16
C HIS A 43 -3.16 2.49 -11.73
N ASP A 44 -2.15 2.71 -10.90
CA ASP A 44 -0.74 2.90 -11.26
C ASP A 44 0.21 2.16 -10.29
N GLY A 45 -0.27 1.18 -9.54
CA GLY A 45 0.55 0.45 -8.56
C GLY A 45 0.71 1.14 -7.22
N ASN A 46 0.21 2.37 -7.05
CA ASN A 46 0.28 3.07 -5.77
C ASN A 46 -0.80 2.58 -4.80
N LEU A 47 -0.39 2.43 -3.55
CA LEU A 47 -1.21 2.03 -2.42
C LEU A 47 -1.05 3.05 -1.30
N THR A 48 -2.15 3.42 -0.67
CA THR A 48 -2.14 4.29 0.50
C THR A 48 -2.46 3.48 1.75
N VAL A 49 -1.63 3.60 2.79
CA VAL A 49 -1.90 3.11 4.14
C VAL A 49 -2.10 4.31 5.05
N CYS A 50 -3.27 4.39 5.68
CA CYS A 50 -3.59 5.39 6.67
C CYS A 50 -3.27 4.86 8.06
N TYR A 51 -2.68 5.70 8.93
CA TYR A 51 -2.20 5.28 10.23
C TYR A 51 -2.27 6.36 11.31
N GLY A 52 -2.28 5.92 12.57
CA GLY A 52 -2.27 6.77 13.77
C GLY A 52 -0.86 7.12 14.24
N ASN A 53 -0.73 7.99 15.26
CA ASN A 53 0.58 8.36 15.81
C ASN A 53 1.34 7.15 16.38
N ASP A 54 0.62 6.22 17.00
CA ASP A 54 1.19 5.09 17.71
C ASP A 54 1.32 3.83 16.84
N THR A 55 0.97 3.91 15.56
CA THR A 55 1.06 2.76 14.64
C THR A 55 2.53 2.45 14.32
N PRO A 56 3.03 1.23 14.65
CA PRO A 56 4.39 0.84 14.31
C PRO A 56 4.62 0.81 12.80
N LYS A 57 5.84 1.11 12.37
CA LYS A 57 6.23 1.00 10.95
C LYS A 57 5.97 -0.39 10.37
N ALA A 58 6.32 -1.44 11.13
CA ALA A 58 6.14 -2.82 10.71
C ALA A 58 4.67 -3.16 10.39
N GLU A 59 3.72 -2.59 11.13
CA GLU A 59 2.30 -2.82 10.89
C GLU A 59 1.84 -2.21 9.56
N ARG A 60 2.34 -1.02 9.24
CA ARG A 60 2.04 -0.33 7.97
C ARG A 60 2.65 -1.06 6.78
N GLU A 61 3.88 -1.57 6.95
CA GLU A 61 4.56 -2.39 5.95
C GLU A 61 3.86 -3.74 5.75
N ARG A 62 3.38 -4.38 6.82
CA ARG A 62 2.57 -5.61 6.75
C ARG A 62 1.30 -5.40 5.94
N LEU A 63 0.53 -4.36 6.26
CA LEU A 63 -0.69 -4.01 5.52
C LEU A 63 -0.42 -3.73 4.03
N ALA A 64 0.68 -3.03 3.72
CA ALA A 64 1.06 -2.77 2.34
C ALA A 64 1.51 -4.04 1.61
N ALA A 65 2.28 -4.91 2.27
CA ALA A 65 2.74 -6.17 1.71
C ALA A 65 1.55 -7.09 1.39
N GLU A 66 0.62 -7.26 2.32
CA GLU A 66 -0.58 -8.07 2.12
C GLU A 66 -1.41 -7.57 0.94
N ALA A 67 -1.51 -6.24 0.75
CA ALA A 67 -2.26 -5.68 -0.37
C ALA A 67 -1.59 -5.91 -1.73
N CYS A 68 -0.25 -5.83 -1.81
CA CYS A 68 0.48 -6.11 -3.05
C CYS A 68 0.57 -7.62 -3.34
N GLU A 69 0.65 -8.47 -2.32
CA GLU A 69 0.85 -9.92 -2.43
C GLU A 69 -0.34 -10.63 -3.11
N VAL A 70 -1.55 -10.09 -2.97
CA VAL A 70 -2.75 -10.56 -3.72
C VAL A 70 -2.50 -10.62 -5.24
N TYR A 71 -1.53 -9.84 -5.73
CA TYR A 71 -1.15 -9.75 -7.14
C TYR A 71 0.24 -10.34 -7.43
N GLY A 72 0.87 -11.03 -6.47
CA GLY A 72 2.23 -11.55 -6.59
C GLY A 72 3.32 -10.46 -6.55
N LEU A 73 2.99 -9.25 -6.11
CA LEU A 73 3.90 -8.10 -6.09
C LEU A 73 4.42 -7.85 -4.67
N LYS A 74 5.54 -7.12 -4.57
CA LYS A 74 6.11 -6.64 -3.31
C LYS A 74 5.82 -5.16 -3.11
N ALA A 75 5.68 -4.73 -1.85
CA ALA A 75 5.48 -3.33 -1.49
C ALA A 75 6.81 -2.62 -1.24
N MET A 76 6.92 -1.37 -1.67
CA MET A 76 8.02 -0.45 -1.34
C MET A 76 7.45 0.88 -0.85
N LEU A 77 7.93 1.38 0.30
CA LEU A 77 7.53 2.70 0.78
C LEU A 77 8.08 3.78 -0.16
N VAL A 78 7.20 4.65 -0.66
CA VAL A 78 7.56 5.79 -1.53
C VAL A 78 7.68 7.06 -0.71
N ARG A 79 6.66 7.36 0.12
CA ARG A 79 6.63 8.59 0.92
C ARG A 79 5.68 8.48 2.10
N GLU A 80 5.92 9.29 3.12
CA GLU A 80 5.04 9.46 4.28
C GLU A 80 4.59 10.92 4.37
N LEU A 81 3.32 11.15 4.65
CA LEU A 81 2.72 12.46 4.83
C LEU A 81 1.90 12.47 6.12
N LYS A 82 1.99 13.56 6.89
CA LYS A 82 1.26 13.72 8.15
C LYS A 82 -0.05 14.48 7.94
N TRP A 83 -1.10 14.09 8.65
CA TRP A 83 -2.41 14.77 8.61
C TRP A 83 -3.05 14.86 7.22
N GLN A 84 -2.81 13.87 6.35
CA GLN A 84 -3.32 13.82 4.98
C GLN A 84 -4.33 12.68 4.73
N CYS A 85 -4.64 11.83 5.71
CA CYS A 85 -5.63 10.76 5.52
C CYS A 85 -7.02 11.03 6.14
N ARG A 86 -7.28 10.60 7.39
CA ARG A 86 -8.59 10.75 8.06
C ARG A 86 -8.39 11.27 9.49
N LEU A 87 -9.44 11.82 10.11
CA LEU A 87 -9.35 12.41 11.45
C LEU A 87 -8.80 11.43 12.52
N THR A 88 -9.19 10.15 12.49
CA THR A 88 -8.77 9.14 13.48
C THR A 88 -7.46 8.42 13.13
N VAL A 89 -7.05 8.47 11.85
CA VAL A 89 -5.75 7.99 11.35
C VAL A 89 -5.16 9.07 10.43
N PRO A 90 -4.58 10.12 11.03
CA PRO A 90 -4.26 11.33 10.29
C PRO A 90 -3.14 11.15 9.29
N HIS A 91 -2.23 10.21 9.54
CA HIS A 91 -1.04 10.05 8.71
C HIS A 91 -1.29 9.09 7.56
N LEU A 92 -0.48 9.27 6.53
CA LEU A 92 -0.58 8.57 5.27
C LEU A 92 0.81 8.09 4.85
N ALA A 93 0.93 6.81 4.50
CA ALA A 93 2.11 6.22 3.91
C ALA A 93 1.73 5.71 2.52
N ASN A 94 2.42 6.21 1.50
CA ASN A 94 2.28 5.73 0.13
C ASN A 94 3.30 4.65 -0.13
N TYR A 95 2.83 3.53 -0.62
CA TYR A 95 3.62 2.41 -1.10
C TYR A 95 3.41 2.24 -2.59
N TYR A 96 4.39 1.63 -3.23
CA TYR A 96 4.33 1.20 -4.61
C TYR A 96 4.48 -0.32 -4.67
N CYS A 97 3.55 -0.98 -5.35
CA CYS A 97 3.65 -2.40 -5.63
C CYS A 97 4.56 -2.63 -6.84
N TYR A 98 5.60 -3.43 -6.71
CA TYR A 98 6.54 -3.73 -7.79
C TYR A 98 6.77 -5.22 -7.92
N ASP A 99 7.14 -5.66 -9.12
CA ASP A 99 7.58 -7.02 -9.37
C ASP A 99 9.12 -7.10 -9.14
N PRO A 100 9.60 -7.94 -8.20
CA PRO A 100 11.02 -8.04 -7.92
C PRO A 100 11.86 -8.58 -9.08
N ASP A 101 11.26 -9.34 -10.00
CA ASP A 101 11.89 -10.00 -11.13
C ASP A 101 11.87 -9.11 -12.39
N MET A 102 10.97 -8.12 -12.44
CA MET A 102 10.92 -7.12 -13.50
C MET A 102 11.94 -6.00 -13.27
N ARG A 103 13.20 -6.30 -13.58
CA ARG A 103 14.30 -5.34 -13.57
C ARG A 103 14.93 -5.17 -14.94
N MET A 104 15.27 -3.93 -15.29
CA MET A 104 16.12 -3.64 -16.45
C MET A 104 17.52 -4.23 -16.23
N ALA A 105 18.30 -4.40 -17.31
CA ALA A 105 19.67 -4.92 -17.21
C ALA A 105 20.59 -4.09 -16.29
N ASN A 106 20.31 -2.78 -16.16
CA ASN A 106 21.02 -1.87 -15.26
C ASN A 106 20.53 -1.92 -13.79
N GLY A 107 19.61 -2.83 -13.46
CA GLY A 107 19.04 -2.99 -12.12
C GLY A 107 17.87 -2.06 -11.79
N ALA A 108 17.52 -1.12 -12.68
CA ALA A 108 16.37 -0.23 -12.50
C ALA A 108 15.06 -1.03 -12.40
N LEU A 109 14.20 -0.61 -11.47
CA LEU A 109 12.86 -1.17 -11.33
C LEU A 109 12.04 -0.83 -12.58
N VAL A 110 11.32 -1.83 -13.08
CA VAL A 110 10.33 -1.64 -14.13
C VAL A 110 8.98 -1.46 -13.48
N ASP A 111 8.24 -0.46 -13.95
CA ASP A 111 6.85 -0.29 -13.56
C ASP A 111 5.96 -1.31 -14.29
N PRO A 112 5.39 -2.33 -13.60
CA PRO A 112 4.54 -3.31 -14.25
C PRO A 112 3.20 -2.73 -14.71
N PHE A 113 2.84 -1.52 -14.27
CA PHE A 113 1.63 -0.80 -14.68
C PHE A 113 1.87 0.09 -15.90
N SER A 114 3.13 0.27 -16.33
CA SER A 114 3.49 1.05 -17.51
C SER A 114 3.78 0.17 -18.72
N ASN A 115 2.81 0.08 -19.65
CA ASN A 115 2.95 -0.69 -20.90
C ASN A 115 4.25 -0.39 -21.69
N SER A 116 4.70 0.86 -21.71
CA SER A 116 5.95 1.25 -22.38
C SER A 116 7.19 0.68 -21.70
N GLN A 117 7.21 0.66 -20.37
CA GLN A 117 8.33 0.13 -19.60
C GLN A 117 8.36 -1.41 -19.68
N VAL A 118 7.19 -2.06 -19.57
CA VAL A 118 7.07 -3.51 -19.76
C VAL A 118 7.57 -3.92 -21.15
N LYS A 119 7.16 -3.22 -22.21
CA LYS A 119 7.67 -3.49 -23.58
C LYS A 119 9.17 -3.27 -23.72
N ALA A 120 9.73 -2.26 -23.05
CA ALA A 120 11.18 -2.03 -23.06
C ALA A 120 11.92 -3.19 -22.38
N TRP A 121 11.44 -3.60 -21.21
CA TRP A 121 11.94 -4.73 -20.44
C TRP A 121 11.86 -6.07 -21.20
N GLU A 122 10.75 -6.32 -21.90
CA GLU A 122 10.58 -7.50 -22.77
C GLU A 122 11.59 -7.50 -23.91
N ARG A 123 11.82 -6.34 -24.56
CA ARG A 123 12.76 -6.22 -25.68
C ARG A 123 14.20 -6.52 -25.29
N GLU A 124 14.64 -6.13 -24.08
CA GLU A 124 15.98 -6.47 -23.58
C GLU A 124 16.17 -7.98 -23.37
N ARG A 125 15.08 -8.70 -23.14
CA ARG A 125 15.08 -10.15 -22.85
C ARG A 125 14.79 -11.02 -24.06
N ARG A 126 14.27 -10.44 -25.15
CA ARG A 126 14.11 -11.20 -26.39
C ARG A 126 15.49 -11.53 -26.93
N PRO A 127 15.78 -12.80 -27.26
CA PRO A 127 16.94 -13.12 -28.08
C PRO A 127 16.86 -12.27 -29.34
N LYS A 128 17.92 -11.54 -29.69
CA LYS A 128 18.03 -11.01 -31.04
C LYS A 128 18.01 -12.24 -31.95
N GLU A 129 16.95 -12.40 -32.74
CA GLU A 129 17.03 -13.29 -33.89
C GLU A 129 18.27 -12.89 -34.68
N PRO A 130 19.13 -13.84 -35.10
CA PRO A 130 20.22 -13.50 -35.98
C PRO A 130 19.60 -12.81 -37.20
N SER A 131 20.03 -11.57 -37.47
CA SER A 131 19.65 -10.89 -38.68
C SER A 131 20.03 -11.81 -39.83
N ALA A 132 19.03 -12.33 -40.52
CA ALA A 132 19.21 -12.91 -41.84
C ALA A 132 19.54 -11.77 -42.79
N GLU A 133 20.75 -11.24 -42.68
CA GLU A 133 21.39 -10.44 -43.72
C GLU A 133 22.17 -11.40 -44.62
N GLU A 134 21.53 -11.64 -45.78
CA GLU A 134 22.05 -12.06 -47.10
C GLU A 134 22.68 -13.46 -47.29
#